data_AF-A0A966R7Y6-F1
#
_entry.id   AF-A0A966R7Y6-F1
#
_cell.length_a   1.000
_cell.length_b   1.000
_cell.length_c   1.000
_cell.angle_alpha   90.00
_cell.angle_beta   90.00
_cell.angle_gamma   90.00
#
_symmetry.space_group_name_H-M   'P 1'
#
loop_
_entity.id
_entity.type
_entity.pdbx_description
1 polymer ?
#
loop_
_entity_poly.entity_id
_entity_poly.type
_entity_poly.pdbx_seq_one_letter_code
_entity_poly.pdbx_strand_id
1 'polypeptide(L)'
;MASRLSSDSTPASDHGLTSFAWQADNLPTPLEEERNARAFLDGILASENPAAELSALEPSFIRHVVLTAGVEDHLEILPLLNRDQLTHIMDFEGWDATGQVSLAGAARWLQLHKQAKPEELFGRFREFEEEFQMAILGPVIETHDLEAFEKMGQEEQDALLRLPCGEVFYKIKSEDPELRQFIEELVTQALAKDIEYAYSMLAHASYLPPNEQESLALRFRNARLEEEGFVSTGDSARLFLAGTGEEAILRWTGASVGALAENILARADSSEGFLSLGGMTIEKALAAGNHESAAGVAASLSRLANTVAVAAGVDGDNRQGLRLVLAHTKGYCNLGLELLASEVTRETTLKLDFEKAMRIVTTEHPSVLFKVSIAIMDELRRRMIDSLEQGGVMDAETAQQARRLVFARKFGLIMNLLDFKILPVAGFEATEVLKGMFNRFPLCPAVAVGENAGERMTFKPVYDLATLAGLVRWMRQLRHLAPMVH
;
A
#
# COMPACT_ATOMS: atom_id res chain seq x y z
N MET A 1 6.67 -46.87 39.67
CA MET A 1 6.81 -45.86 40.75
C MET A 1 8.07 -45.07 40.45
N ALA A 2 7.91 -43.78 40.15
CA ALA A 2 8.93 -42.75 39.96
C ALA A 2 10.06 -43.02 38.93
N SER A 3 10.04 -42.32 37.79
CA SER A 3 11.00 -41.23 37.50
C SER A 3 10.84 -40.72 36.07
N ARG A 4 11.22 -39.45 35.88
CA ARG A 4 11.37 -38.69 34.61
C ARG A 4 10.12 -37.96 34.12
N LEU A 5 9.84 -36.83 34.77
CA LEU A 5 9.24 -35.69 34.09
C LEU A 5 10.36 -34.92 33.39
N SER A 6 10.26 -34.89 32.06
CA SER A 6 10.99 -34.00 31.16
C SER A 6 10.52 -32.57 31.37
N SER A 7 11.44 -31.65 31.59
CA SER A 7 11.22 -30.21 31.47
C SER A 7 12.10 -29.70 30.33
N ASP A 8 11.76 -30.08 29.10
CA ASP A 8 12.17 -29.37 27.89
C ASP A 8 10.91 -28.79 27.28
N SER A 9 10.47 -27.65 27.83
CA SER A 9 9.58 -26.75 27.13
C SER A 9 10.43 -25.97 26.14
N THR A 10 10.49 -26.47 24.90
CA THR A 10 10.96 -25.69 23.76
C THR A 10 10.05 -24.45 23.66
N PRO A 11 10.56 -23.21 23.78
CA PRO A 11 9.74 -22.06 23.45
C PRO A 11 9.45 -22.15 21.95
N ALA A 12 8.18 -22.08 21.59
CA ALA A 12 7.74 -21.92 20.21
C ALA A 12 8.62 -20.86 19.55
N SER A 13 9.21 -21.24 18.42
CA SER A 13 10.15 -20.44 17.67
C SER A 13 9.60 -19.04 17.45
N ASP A 14 10.33 -18.08 17.99
CA ASP A 14 10.32 -16.68 17.61
C ASP A 14 10.60 -16.62 16.10
N HIS A 15 9.56 -16.76 15.29
CA HIS A 15 9.65 -16.62 13.85
C HIS A 15 10.07 -15.17 13.60
N GLY A 16 11.33 -14.99 13.19
CA GLY A 16 11.96 -13.72 12.83
C GLY A 16 11.34 -12.98 11.64
N LEU A 17 10.03 -13.14 11.43
CA LEU A 17 9.22 -12.51 10.38
C LEU A 17 8.96 -11.01 10.64
N THR A 18 9.13 -10.52 11.87
CA THR A 18 8.95 -9.10 12.18
C THR A 18 10.13 -8.21 11.77
N SER A 19 11.30 -8.79 11.47
CA SER A 19 12.53 -8.03 11.15
C SER A 19 12.87 -7.95 9.65
N PHE A 20 12.22 -8.75 8.79
CA PHE A 20 12.63 -8.84 7.36
C PHE A 20 12.07 -7.71 6.47
N ALA A 21 11.02 -7.00 6.89
CA ALA A 21 10.25 -6.12 6.01
C ALA A 21 10.93 -4.79 5.60
N TRP A 22 12.16 -4.48 6.04
CA TRP A 22 12.66 -3.09 6.00
C TRP A 22 14.08 -2.85 5.48
N GLN A 23 14.77 -3.86 4.94
CA GLN A 23 16.07 -3.67 4.27
C GLN A 23 15.91 -3.70 2.73
N ALA A 24 15.71 -2.52 2.13
CA ALA A 24 15.46 -2.39 0.69
C ALA A 24 16.60 -2.91 -0.20
N ASP A 25 17.84 -2.93 0.30
CA ASP A 25 19.03 -3.27 -0.48
C ASP A 25 19.30 -4.79 -0.61
N ASN A 26 18.58 -5.62 0.16
CA ASN A 26 18.75 -7.09 0.16
C ASN A 26 17.44 -7.84 -0.13
N LEU A 27 16.50 -7.20 -0.82
CA LEU A 27 15.25 -7.87 -1.15
C LEU A 27 15.51 -8.98 -2.18
N PRO A 28 14.95 -10.19 -1.97
CA PRO A 28 15.07 -11.26 -2.95
C PRO A 28 14.59 -10.80 -4.33
N THR A 29 15.24 -11.35 -5.35
CA THR A 29 14.78 -11.22 -6.73
C THR A 29 13.40 -11.87 -6.88
N PRO A 30 12.59 -11.50 -7.89
CA PRO A 30 11.27 -12.11 -8.09
C PRO A 30 11.30 -13.64 -8.16
N LEU A 31 12.35 -14.21 -8.78
CA LEU A 31 12.56 -15.67 -8.85
C LEU A 31 12.91 -16.28 -7.50
N GLU A 32 13.68 -15.57 -6.67
CA GLU A 32 13.98 -16.03 -5.31
C GLU A 32 12.75 -15.92 -4.40
N GLU A 33 11.95 -14.86 -4.54
CA GLU A 33 10.66 -14.72 -3.85
C GLU A 33 9.73 -15.87 -4.19
N GLU A 34 9.54 -16.16 -5.48
CA GLU A 34 8.73 -17.29 -5.94
C GLU A 34 9.25 -18.61 -5.37
N ARG A 35 10.56 -18.89 -5.52
CA ARG A 35 11.16 -20.12 -4.99
C ARG A 35 10.96 -20.25 -3.47
N ASN A 36 11.13 -19.15 -2.74
CA ASN A 36 10.97 -19.14 -1.28
C ASN A 36 9.50 -19.34 -0.88
N ALA A 37 8.56 -18.73 -1.63
CA ALA A 37 7.12 -18.90 -1.40
C ALA A 37 6.69 -20.34 -1.64
N ARG A 38 7.12 -20.96 -2.75
CA ARG A 38 6.89 -22.39 -3.04
C ARG A 38 7.43 -23.28 -1.93
N ALA A 39 8.71 -23.12 -1.58
CA ALA A 39 9.34 -23.90 -0.52
C ALA A 39 8.66 -23.73 0.85
N PHE A 40 8.12 -22.55 1.13
CA PHE A 40 7.34 -22.29 2.35
C PHE A 40 6.02 -23.07 2.35
N LEU A 41 5.24 -23.03 1.26
CA LEU A 41 3.98 -23.77 1.14
C LEU A 41 4.21 -25.29 1.18
N ASP A 42 5.24 -25.78 0.48
CA ASP A 42 5.66 -27.19 0.54
C ASP A 42 5.99 -27.61 1.97
N GLY A 43 6.66 -26.73 2.72
CA GLY A 43 6.96 -26.95 4.14
C GLY A 43 5.71 -27.09 5.01
N ILE A 44 4.70 -26.23 4.81
CA ILE A 44 3.41 -26.32 5.51
C ILE A 44 2.70 -27.63 5.15
N LEU A 45 2.63 -27.97 3.86
CA LEU A 45 1.96 -29.19 3.40
C LEU A 45 2.62 -30.46 3.94
N ALA A 46 3.93 -30.42 4.20
CA ALA A 46 4.69 -31.52 4.78
C ALA A 46 4.60 -31.60 6.32
N SER A 47 3.97 -30.64 7.00
CA SER A 47 3.89 -30.63 8.46
C SER A 47 2.88 -31.64 9.00
N GLU A 48 2.94 -31.93 10.31
CA GLU A 48 2.03 -32.89 10.93
C GLU A 48 0.57 -32.38 10.94
N ASN A 49 0.38 -31.06 10.94
CA ASN A 49 -0.95 -30.43 10.93
C ASN A 49 -0.97 -29.18 10.03
N PRO A 50 -0.99 -29.37 8.70
CA PRO A 50 -0.93 -28.27 7.74
C PRO A 50 -2.07 -27.27 7.91
N ALA A 51 -3.27 -27.74 8.26
CA ALA A 51 -4.44 -26.89 8.47
C ALA A 51 -4.24 -25.93 9.66
N ALA A 52 -3.75 -26.44 10.80
CA ALA A 52 -3.54 -25.62 11.98
C ALA A 52 -2.43 -24.58 11.74
N GLU A 53 -1.31 -24.99 11.16
CA GLU A 53 -0.21 -24.09 10.84
C GLU A 53 -0.63 -23.01 9.84
N LEU A 54 -1.32 -23.38 8.76
CA LEU A 54 -1.81 -22.43 7.79
C LEU A 54 -2.82 -21.45 8.42
N SER A 55 -3.77 -21.95 9.21
CA SER A 55 -4.81 -21.13 9.85
C SER A 55 -4.28 -20.11 10.86
N ALA A 56 -3.09 -20.34 11.42
CA ALA A 56 -2.43 -19.45 12.37
C ALA A 56 -1.72 -18.26 11.70
N LEU A 57 -1.57 -18.30 10.37
CA LEU A 57 -0.90 -17.26 9.61
C LEU A 57 -1.86 -16.11 9.27
N GLU A 58 -1.29 -14.90 9.26
CA GLU A 58 -1.98 -13.67 8.88
C GLU A 58 -2.57 -13.77 7.46
N PRO A 59 -3.85 -13.38 7.24
CA PRO A 59 -4.50 -13.42 5.92
C PRO A 59 -3.70 -12.74 4.81
N SER A 60 -3.15 -11.56 5.11
CA SER A 60 -2.33 -10.77 4.18
C SER A 60 -1.06 -11.50 3.73
N PHE A 61 -0.41 -12.21 4.65
CA PHE A 61 0.77 -12.99 4.37
C PHE A 61 0.45 -14.21 3.52
N ILE A 62 -0.61 -14.95 3.85
CA ILE A 62 -1.04 -16.13 3.08
C ILE A 62 -1.41 -15.75 1.65
N ARG A 63 -2.19 -14.69 1.46
CA ARG A 63 -2.51 -14.18 0.13
C ARG A 63 -1.24 -13.91 -0.67
N HIS A 64 -0.29 -13.19 -0.09
CA HIS A 64 0.96 -12.85 -0.76
C HIS A 64 1.76 -14.10 -1.18
N VAL A 65 1.90 -15.07 -0.28
CA VAL A 65 2.66 -16.30 -0.54
C VAL A 65 1.99 -17.14 -1.62
N VAL A 66 0.68 -17.36 -1.54
CA VAL A 66 -0.07 -18.17 -2.51
C VAL A 66 0.00 -17.57 -3.92
N LEU A 67 -0.20 -16.25 -4.03
CA LEU A 67 -0.09 -15.56 -5.33
C LEU A 67 1.33 -15.55 -5.87
N THR A 68 2.33 -15.44 -4.99
CA THR A 68 3.75 -15.42 -5.40
C THR A 68 4.26 -16.78 -5.83
N ALA A 69 3.78 -17.86 -5.21
CA ALA A 69 4.12 -19.23 -5.57
C ALA A 69 3.40 -19.72 -6.84
N GLY A 70 2.25 -19.12 -7.18
CA GLY A 70 1.32 -19.63 -8.18
C GLY A 70 0.32 -20.58 -7.53
N VAL A 71 -0.95 -20.17 -7.49
CA VAL A 71 -2.02 -20.93 -6.82
C VAL A 71 -2.33 -22.25 -7.53
N GLU A 72 -2.22 -22.27 -8.86
CA GLU A 72 -2.44 -23.45 -9.70
C GLU A 72 -1.45 -24.58 -9.39
N ASP A 73 -0.26 -24.24 -8.89
CA ASP A 73 0.78 -25.22 -8.52
C ASP A 73 0.62 -25.76 -7.09
N HIS A 74 -0.28 -25.19 -6.27
CA HIS A 74 -0.48 -25.54 -4.86
C HIS A 74 -1.96 -25.60 -4.48
N LEU A 75 -2.78 -26.27 -5.30
CA LEU A 75 -4.23 -26.38 -5.09
C LEU A 75 -4.57 -27.01 -3.73
N GLU A 76 -3.70 -27.85 -3.17
CA GLU A 76 -3.84 -28.50 -1.88
C GLU A 76 -3.92 -27.51 -0.70
N ILE A 77 -3.44 -26.28 -0.88
CA ILE A 77 -3.54 -25.21 0.14
C ILE A 77 -4.98 -24.69 0.25
N LEU A 78 -5.73 -24.63 -0.87
CA LEU A 78 -7.03 -23.97 -0.90
C LEU A 78 -8.05 -24.57 0.09
N PRO A 79 -8.17 -25.90 0.23
CA PRO A 79 -9.05 -26.50 1.23
C PRO A 79 -8.61 -26.32 2.68
N LEU A 80 -7.39 -25.83 2.92
CA LEU A 80 -6.85 -25.61 4.26
C LEU A 80 -7.04 -24.17 4.75
N LEU A 81 -7.39 -23.25 3.84
CA LEU A 81 -7.65 -21.86 4.17
C LEU A 81 -8.84 -21.75 5.11
N ASN A 82 -8.69 -20.93 6.16
CA ASN A 82 -9.79 -20.52 7.00
C ASN A 82 -10.66 -19.44 6.31
N ARG A 83 -11.80 -19.13 6.90
CA ARG A 83 -12.76 -18.16 6.35
C ARG A 83 -12.16 -16.77 6.16
N ASP A 84 -11.36 -16.30 7.11
CA ASP A 84 -10.82 -14.93 7.09
C ASP A 84 -9.75 -14.80 6.00
N GLN A 85 -8.89 -15.82 5.84
CA GLN A 85 -7.91 -15.91 4.76
C GLN A 85 -8.57 -15.93 3.39
N LEU A 86 -9.63 -16.73 3.22
CA LEU A 86 -10.37 -16.81 1.97
C LEU A 86 -11.09 -15.48 1.66
N THR A 87 -11.75 -14.87 2.64
CA THR A 87 -12.39 -13.55 2.49
C THR A 87 -11.35 -12.50 2.07
N HIS A 88 -10.19 -12.47 2.73
CA HIS A 88 -9.14 -11.52 2.41
C HIS A 88 -8.59 -11.73 0.98
N ILE A 89 -8.41 -12.98 0.52
CA ILE A 89 -8.06 -13.23 -0.88
C ILE A 89 -9.12 -12.63 -1.82
N MET A 90 -10.40 -12.85 -1.53
CA MET A 90 -11.49 -12.33 -2.36
C MET A 90 -11.64 -10.81 -2.31
N ASP A 91 -11.25 -10.14 -1.22
CA ASP A 91 -11.23 -8.68 -1.14
C ASP A 91 -10.27 -8.05 -2.17
N PHE A 92 -9.23 -8.77 -2.58
CA PHE A 92 -8.31 -8.30 -3.62
C PHE A 92 -8.60 -8.90 -4.99
N GLU A 93 -8.88 -10.20 -5.06
CA GLU A 93 -8.97 -10.93 -6.33
C GLU A 93 -10.40 -11.00 -6.90
N GLY A 94 -11.41 -10.76 -6.06
CA GLY A 94 -12.82 -10.74 -6.43
C GLY A 94 -13.31 -9.39 -6.94
N TRP A 95 -12.42 -8.39 -7.04
CA TRP A 95 -12.77 -7.01 -7.39
C TRP A 95 -11.84 -6.50 -8.50
N ASP A 96 -12.38 -5.66 -9.38
CA ASP A 96 -11.57 -4.99 -10.40
C ASP A 96 -11.04 -3.64 -9.92
N ALA A 97 -10.21 -3.00 -10.76
CA ALA A 97 -9.61 -1.71 -10.47
C ALA A 97 -10.63 -0.55 -10.37
N THR A 98 -11.86 -0.74 -10.87
CA THR A 98 -12.94 0.25 -10.77
C THR A 98 -13.72 0.13 -9.47
N GLY A 99 -13.45 -0.92 -8.67
CA GLY A 99 -14.16 -1.22 -7.44
C GLY A 99 -15.46 -1.99 -7.68
N GLN A 100 -15.59 -2.65 -8.83
CA GLN A 100 -16.71 -3.53 -9.14
C GLN A 100 -16.35 -5.00 -8.86
N VAL A 101 -17.35 -5.82 -8.55
CA VAL A 101 -17.14 -7.26 -8.38
C VAL A 101 -16.76 -7.89 -9.72
N SER A 102 -15.58 -8.50 -9.75
CA SER A 102 -15.09 -9.22 -10.92
C SER A 102 -15.69 -10.63 -10.92
N LEU A 103 -16.76 -10.84 -11.70
CA LEU A 103 -17.38 -12.16 -11.84
C LEU A 103 -16.39 -13.21 -12.35
N ALA A 104 -15.53 -12.83 -13.30
CA ALA A 104 -14.48 -13.70 -13.81
C ALA A 104 -13.43 -14.02 -12.73
N GLY A 105 -13.03 -13.03 -11.93
CA GLY A 105 -12.09 -13.23 -10.81
C GLY A 105 -12.67 -14.15 -9.74
N ALA A 106 -13.92 -13.92 -9.33
CA ALA A 106 -14.61 -14.74 -8.35
C ALA A 106 -14.85 -16.18 -8.86
N ALA A 107 -15.30 -16.33 -10.11
CA ALA A 107 -15.49 -17.64 -10.73
C ALA A 107 -14.17 -18.40 -10.85
N ARG A 108 -13.07 -17.74 -11.26
CA ARG A 108 -11.73 -18.37 -11.31
C ARG A 108 -11.33 -18.92 -9.95
N TRP A 109 -11.42 -18.14 -8.87
CA TRP A 109 -11.04 -18.59 -7.54
C TRP A 109 -11.91 -19.76 -7.04
N LEU A 110 -13.22 -19.70 -7.26
CA LEU A 110 -14.13 -20.79 -6.91
C LEU A 110 -13.89 -22.05 -7.76
N GLN A 111 -13.52 -21.89 -9.04
CA GLN A 111 -13.10 -23.01 -9.88
C GLN A 111 -11.80 -23.65 -9.38
N LEU A 112 -10.82 -22.87 -8.90
CA LEU A 112 -9.60 -23.42 -8.29
C LEU A 112 -9.94 -24.22 -7.02
N HIS A 113 -10.83 -23.73 -6.17
CA HIS A 113 -11.35 -24.50 -5.03
C HIS A 113 -12.05 -25.79 -5.47
N LYS A 114 -12.85 -25.74 -6.54
CA LYS A 114 -13.49 -26.93 -7.13
C LYS A 114 -12.44 -27.92 -7.65
N GLN A 115 -11.37 -27.45 -8.29
CA GLN A 115 -10.29 -28.33 -8.76
C GLN A 115 -9.57 -29.01 -7.59
N ALA A 116 -9.34 -28.28 -6.49
CA ALA A 116 -8.75 -28.83 -5.27
C ALA A 116 -9.68 -29.86 -4.60
N LYS A 117 -10.96 -29.55 -4.45
CA LYS A 117 -12.01 -30.41 -3.87
C LYS A 117 -13.39 -30.13 -4.48
N PRO A 118 -13.82 -30.90 -5.49
CA PRO A 118 -15.06 -30.62 -6.23
C PRO A 118 -16.32 -30.59 -5.36
N GLU A 119 -16.36 -31.45 -4.35
CA GLU A 119 -17.46 -31.57 -3.42
C GLU A 119 -17.55 -30.40 -2.43
N GLU A 120 -16.53 -29.54 -2.30
CA GLU A 120 -16.55 -28.42 -1.35
C GLU A 120 -16.98 -27.09 -1.97
N LEU A 121 -17.22 -27.01 -3.28
CA LEU A 121 -17.56 -25.75 -3.97
C LEU A 121 -18.68 -24.97 -3.27
N PHE A 122 -19.82 -25.63 -3.02
CA PHE A 122 -20.94 -25.00 -2.30
C PHE A 122 -20.56 -24.56 -0.88
N GLY A 123 -19.79 -25.39 -0.16
CA GLY A 123 -19.38 -25.07 1.20
C GLY A 123 -18.52 -23.81 1.24
N ARG A 124 -17.58 -23.70 0.30
CA ARG A 124 -16.70 -22.53 0.15
C ARG A 124 -17.45 -21.28 -0.28
N PHE A 125 -18.38 -21.39 -1.22
CA PHE A 125 -19.23 -20.26 -1.59
C PHE A 125 -20.04 -19.75 -0.39
N ARG A 126 -20.60 -20.66 0.41
CA ARG A 126 -21.38 -20.34 1.62
C ARG A 126 -20.56 -19.68 2.73
N GLU A 127 -19.24 -19.86 2.76
CA GLU A 127 -18.35 -19.20 3.72
C GLU A 127 -18.24 -17.68 3.49
N PHE A 128 -18.50 -17.21 2.27
CA PHE A 128 -18.51 -15.78 2.00
C PHE A 128 -19.62 -15.05 2.73
N GLU A 129 -19.47 -13.74 2.86
CA GLU A 129 -20.56 -12.87 3.31
C GLU A 129 -21.70 -12.87 2.28
N GLU A 130 -22.93 -12.78 2.78
CA GLU A 130 -24.13 -12.86 1.95
C GLU A 130 -24.14 -11.76 0.88
N GLU A 131 -23.75 -10.54 1.23
CA GLU A 131 -23.67 -9.42 0.31
C GLU A 131 -22.72 -9.70 -0.86
N PHE A 132 -21.59 -10.34 -0.59
CA PHE A 132 -20.63 -10.72 -1.64
C PHE A 132 -21.16 -11.87 -2.50
N GLN A 133 -21.81 -12.87 -1.89
CA GLN A 133 -22.52 -13.92 -2.63
C GLN A 133 -23.57 -13.31 -3.57
N MET A 134 -24.36 -12.36 -3.08
CA MET A 134 -25.39 -11.70 -3.88
C MET A 134 -24.78 -10.82 -4.97
N ALA A 135 -23.69 -10.11 -4.70
CA ALA A 135 -22.99 -9.33 -5.72
C ALA A 135 -22.44 -10.21 -6.88
N ILE A 136 -22.09 -11.46 -6.61
CA ILE A 136 -21.71 -12.44 -7.65
C ILE A 136 -22.96 -12.94 -8.41
N LEU A 137 -24.04 -13.29 -7.70
CA LEU A 137 -25.20 -13.97 -8.28
C LEU A 137 -26.22 -13.03 -8.92
N GLY A 138 -26.46 -11.85 -8.36
CA GLY A 138 -27.51 -10.93 -8.80
C GLY A 138 -27.40 -10.45 -10.26
N PRO A 139 -26.19 -10.12 -10.77
CA PRO A 139 -26.03 -9.79 -12.18
C PRO A 139 -26.42 -10.94 -13.12
N VAL A 140 -26.22 -12.18 -12.70
CA VAL A 140 -26.33 -13.37 -13.56
C VAL A 140 -27.58 -14.23 -13.30
N ILE A 141 -28.30 -14.05 -12.20
CA ILE A 141 -29.51 -14.82 -11.88
C ILE A 141 -30.74 -13.94 -12.00
N GLU A 142 -31.81 -14.55 -12.51
CA GLU A 142 -33.16 -13.98 -12.53
C GLU A 142 -34.14 -15.09 -12.13
N THR A 143 -35.02 -14.81 -11.16
CA THR A 143 -36.06 -15.74 -10.74
C THR A 143 -37.44 -15.29 -11.17
N HIS A 144 -38.31 -16.25 -11.47
CA HIS A 144 -39.70 -16.04 -11.83
C HIS A 144 -40.59 -16.96 -11.00
N ASP A 145 -41.75 -16.45 -10.58
CA ASP A 145 -42.80 -17.26 -9.98
C ASP A 145 -43.65 -17.95 -11.07
N LEU A 146 -44.55 -18.83 -10.63
CA LEU A 146 -45.44 -19.56 -11.52
C LEU A 146 -46.34 -18.64 -12.36
N GLU A 147 -46.80 -17.52 -11.80
CA GLU A 147 -47.68 -16.59 -12.51
C GLU A 147 -46.92 -15.88 -13.65
N ALA A 148 -45.69 -15.46 -13.41
CA ALA A 148 -44.81 -14.88 -14.42
C ALA A 148 -44.47 -15.92 -15.50
N PHE A 149 -44.15 -17.16 -15.10
CA PHE A 149 -43.87 -18.26 -16.01
C PHE A 149 -45.03 -18.56 -16.97
N GLU A 150 -46.26 -18.65 -16.47
CA GLU A 150 -47.45 -18.93 -17.29
C GLU A 150 -47.78 -17.84 -18.32
N LYS A 151 -47.30 -16.61 -18.10
CA LYS A 151 -47.49 -15.48 -19.01
C LYS A 151 -46.41 -15.39 -20.10
N MET A 152 -45.31 -16.11 -19.97
CA MET A 152 -44.19 -16.11 -20.93
C MET A 152 -44.50 -16.92 -22.19
N GLY A 153 -43.79 -16.63 -23.28
CA GLY A 153 -43.84 -17.45 -24.49
C GLY A 153 -43.13 -18.81 -24.30
N GLN A 154 -43.43 -19.79 -25.14
CA GLN A 154 -42.84 -21.14 -25.04
C GLN A 154 -41.30 -21.11 -25.09
N GLU A 155 -40.71 -20.31 -25.97
CA GLU A 155 -39.24 -20.20 -26.10
C GLU A 155 -38.58 -19.66 -24.81
N GLU A 156 -39.26 -18.73 -24.11
CA GLU A 156 -38.78 -18.18 -22.84
C GLU A 156 -38.91 -19.23 -21.72
N GLN A 157 -40.03 -19.96 -21.68
CA GLN A 157 -40.24 -21.05 -20.72
C GLN A 157 -39.21 -22.17 -20.86
N ASP A 158 -38.86 -22.55 -22.09
CA ASP A 158 -37.88 -23.59 -22.38
C ASP A 158 -36.45 -23.21 -21.94
N ALA A 159 -36.17 -21.91 -21.80
CA ALA A 159 -34.89 -21.39 -21.31
C ALA A 159 -34.78 -21.34 -19.78
N LEU A 160 -35.89 -21.57 -19.05
CA LEU A 160 -35.93 -21.52 -17.60
C LEU A 160 -35.64 -22.87 -16.95
N LEU A 161 -34.88 -22.83 -15.86
CA LEU A 161 -34.61 -23.98 -15.00
C LEU A 161 -35.62 -24.02 -13.87
N ARG A 162 -36.21 -25.20 -13.63
CA ARG A 162 -37.27 -25.41 -12.65
C ARG A 162 -36.69 -25.90 -11.31
N LEU A 163 -37.10 -25.27 -10.21
CA LEU A 163 -36.75 -25.73 -8.86
C LEU A 163 -37.65 -26.91 -8.40
N PRO A 164 -37.19 -27.76 -7.47
CA PRO A 164 -37.95 -28.92 -7.01
C PRO A 164 -39.35 -28.64 -6.44
N CYS A 165 -39.61 -27.44 -5.90
CA CYS A 165 -40.93 -27.03 -5.41
C CYS A 165 -41.96 -26.89 -6.55
N GLY A 166 -41.49 -26.71 -7.78
CA GLY A 166 -42.31 -26.60 -8.97
C GLY A 166 -43.01 -25.26 -9.17
N GLU A 167 -42.81 -24.29 -8.26
CA GLU A 167 -43.44 -22.97 -8.27
C GLU A 167 -42.48 -21.82 -8.58
N VAL A 168 -41.17 -22.07 -8.49
CA VAL A 168 -40.12 -21.07 -8.74
C VAL A 168 -39.22 -21.57 -9.86
N PHE A 169 -38.92 -20.66 -10.78
CA PHE A 169 -38.09 -20.88 -11.96
C PHE A 169 -36.95 -19.87 -11.95
N TYR A 170 -35.80 -20.22 -12.54
CA TYR A 170 -34.68 -19.30 -12.65
C TYR A 170 -33.98 -19.39 -14.00
N LYS A 171 -33.34 -18.29 -14.38
CA LYS A 171 -32.54 -18.14 -15.60
C LYS A 171 -31.14 -17.67 -15.22
N ILE A 172 -30.14 -18.17 -15.95
CA ILE A 172 -28.77 -17.64 -15.88
C ILE A 172 -28.54 -16.70 -17.07
N LYS A 173 -28.44 -15.41 -16.78
CA LYS A 173 -28.22 -14.28 -17.70
C LYS A 173 -26.72 -14.10 -18.04
N SER A 174 -26.08 -15.16 -18.54
CA SER A 174 -24.68 -15.08 -19.00
C SER A 174 -24.57 -15.66 -20.40
N GLU A 175 -23.91 -14.93 -21.30
CA GLU A 175 -23.50 -15.43 -22.62
C GLU A 175 -22.19 -16.23 -22.53
N ASP A 176 -21.42 -16.04 -21.45
CA ASP A 176 -20.21 -16.81 -21.18
C ASP A 176 -20.59 -18.23 -20.74
N PRO A 177 -20.26 -19.28 -21.53
CA PRO A 177 -20.61 -20.67 -21.22
C PRO A 177 -19.89 -21.20 -19.98
N GLU A 178 -18.66 -20.74 -19.68
CA GLU A 178 -17.90 -21.21 -18.52
C GLU A 178 -18.53 -20.68 -17.23
N LEU A 179 -18.86 -19.39 -17.21
CA LEU A 179 -19.57 -18.78 -16.09
C LEU A 179 -20.95 -19.40 -15.91
N ARG A 180 -21.69 -19.63 -17.00
CA ARG A 180 -23.00 -20.29 -16.93
C ARG A 180 -22.91 -21.68 -16.31
N GLN A 181 -22.01 -22.52 -16.81
CA GLN A 181 -21.80 -23.87 -16.28
C GLN A 181 -21.44 -23.83 -14.79
N PHE A 182 -20.56 -22.91 -14.40
CA PHE A 182 -20.16 -22.71 -13.01
C PHE A 182 -21.37 -22.40 -12.10
N ILE A 183 -22.24 -21.48 -12.51
CA ILE A 183 -23.45 -21.12 -11.74
C ILE A 183 -24.44 -22.31 -11.68
N GLU A 184 -24.65 -23.03 -12.79
CA GLU A 184 -25.52 -24.22 -12.81
C GLU A 184 -25.03 -25.30 -11.84
N GLU A 185 -23.71 -25.55 -11.81
CA GLU A 185 -23.11 -26.50 -10.88
C GLU A 185 -23.22 -26.05 -9.42
N LEU A 186 -22.98 -24.77 -9.14
CA LEU A 186 -23.11 -24.20 -7.80
C LEU A 186 -24.54 -24.35 -7.27
N VAL A 187 -25.55 -23.98 -8.07
CA VAL A 187 -26.97 -24.13 -7.71
C VAL A 187 -27.34 -25.60 -7.53
N THR A 188 -26.85 -26.48 -8.41
CA THR A 188 -27.09 -27.93 -8.30
C THR A 188 -26.52 -28.51 -7.01
N GLN A 189 -25.28 -28.12 -6.64
CA GLN A 189 -24.68 -28.55 -5.37
C GLN A 189 -25.43 -27.98 -4.16
N ALA A 190 -25.85 -26.72 -4.22
CA ALA A 190 -26.65 -26.09 -3.17
C ALA A 190 -27.96 -26.85 -2.94
N LEU A 191 -28.72 -27.13 -4.01
CA LEU A 191 -29.97 -27.89 -3.94
C LEU A 191 -29.78 -29.31 -3.38
N ALA A 192 -28.67 -29.97 -3.72
CA ALA A 192 -28.37 -31.32 -3.25
C ALA A 192 -28.01 -31.36 -1.75
N LYS A 193 -27.41 -30.30 -1.21
CA LYS A 193 -26.90 -30.26 0.16
C LYS A 193 -27.82 -29.54 1.15
N ASP A 194 -28.42 -28.45 0.72
CA ASP A 194 -29.23 -27.54 1.54
C ASP A 194 -30.24 -26.80 0.64
N ILE A 195 -31.40 -27.44 0.43
CA ILE A 195 -32.45 -26.93 -0.45
C ILE A 195 -33.04 -25.60 0.01
N GLU A 196 -33.14 -25.39 1.33
CA GLU A 196 -33.66 -24.15 1.91
C GLU A 196 -32.71 -22.98 1.63
N TYR A 197 -31.42 -23.19 1.85
CA TYR A 197 -30.41 -22.19 1.50
C TYR A 197 -30.40 -21.89 0.00
N ALA A 198 -30.46 -22.92 -0.86
CA ALA A 198 -30.49 -22.72 -2.31
C ALA A 198 -31.66 -21.83 -2.75
N TYR A 199 -32.85 -22.03 -2.17
CA TYR A 199 -34.02 -21.19 -2.44
C TYR A 199 -33.83 -19.75 -1.94
N SER A 200 -33.34 -19.58 -0.72
CA SER A 200 -33.05 -18.25 -0.16
C SER A 200 -32.03 -17.50 -1.02
N MET A 201 -30.95 -18.16 -1.41
CA MET A 201 -29.88 -17.62 -2.24
C MET A 201 -30.40 -17.13 -3.60
N LEU A 202 -31.20 -17.94 -4.30
CA LEU A 202 -31.78 -17.57 -5.60
C LEU A 202 -32.78 -16.42 -5.48
N ALA A 203 -33.63 -16.45 -4.45
CA ALA A 203 -34.60 -15.40 -4.19
C ALA A 203 -33.91 -14.06 -3.87
N HIS A 204 -32.90 -14.07 -3.00
CA HIS A 204 -32.17 -12.86 -2.63
C HIS A 204 -31.37 -12.28 -3.80
N ALA A 205 -30.75 -13.13 -4.63
CA ALA A 205 -30.01 -12.71 -5.80
C ALA A 205 -30.89 -11.90 -6.77
N SER A 206 -32.19 -12.24 -6.87
CA SER A 206 -33.13 -11.56 -7.76
C SER A 206 -33.91 -10.40 -7.10
N TYR A 207 -33.84 -10.26 -5.78
CA TYR A 207 -34.68 -9.30 -5.04
C TYR A 207 -34.17 -7.86 -5.10
N LEU A 208 -32.87 -7.64 -4.84
CA LEU A 208 -32.26 -6.32 -4.87
C LEU A 208 -31.67 -6.02 -6.24
N PRO A 209 -31.71 -4.76 -6.71
CA PRO A 209 -30.97 -4.37 -7.91
C PRO A 209 -29.48 -4.70 -7.78
N PRO A 210 -28.82 -5.26 -8.81
CA PRO A 210 -27.43 -5.68 -8.73
C PRO A 210 -26.48 -4.59 -8.22
N ASN A 211 -26.68 -3.33 -8.65
CA ASN A 211 -25.86 -2.20 -8.22
C ASN A 211 -25.98 -1.91 -6.71
N GLU A 212 -27.13 -2.19 -6.08
CA GLU A 212 -27.31 -2.00 -4.64
C GLU A 212 -26.63 -3.11 -3.84
N GLN A 213 -26.74 -4.37 -4.30
CA GLN A 213 -26.04 -5.52 -3.70
C GLN A 213 -24.51 -5.31 -3.74
N GLU A 214 -24.00 -4.92 -4.90
CA GLU A 214 -22.58 -4.61 -5.11
C GLU A 214 -22.13 -3.44 -4.21
N SER A 215 -22.93 -2.39 -4.11
CA SER A 215 -22.62 -1.25 -3.23
C SER A 215 -22.54 -1.64 -1.75
N LEU A 216 -23.36 -2.58 -1.30
CA LEU A 216 -23.29 -3.12 0.07
C LEU A 216 -22.03 -3.96 0.27
N ALA A 217 -21.76 -4.90 -0.64
CA ALA A 217 -20.54 -5.71 -0.60
C ALA A 217 -19.27 -4.84 -0.59
N LEU A 218 -19.25 -3.76 -1.39
CA LEU A 218 -18.12 -2.83 -1.46
C LEU A 218 -17.91 -2.11 -0.14
N ARG A 219 -18.98 -1.77 0.61
CA ARG A 219 -18.85 -1.15 1.93
C ARG A 219 -18.22 -2.09 2.95
N PHE A 220 -18.62 -3.36 2.96
CA PHE A 220 -18.04 -4.36 3.87
C PHE A 220 -16.57 -4.62 3.55
N ARG A 221 -16.25 -4.79 2.26
CA ARG A 221 -14.86 -4.87 1.79
C ARG A 221 -14.04 -3.67 2.25
N ASN A 222 -14.51 -2.45 1.97
CA ASN A 222 -13.77 -1.25 2.30
C ASN A 222 -13.58 -1.11 3.81
N ALA A 223 -14.56 -1.51 4.64
CA ALA A 223 -14.40 -1.51 6.09
C ALA A 223 -13.26 -2.46 6.54
N ARG A 224 -13.20 -3.69 6.01
CA ARG A 224 -12.09 -4.63 6.30
C ARG A 224 -10.74 -4.09 5.83
N LEU A 225 -10.68 -3.58 4.60
CA LEU A 225 -9.46 -3.00 4.05
C LEU A 225 -8.99 -1.77 4.87
N GLU A 226 -9.92 -0.94 5.35
CA GLU A 226 -9.62 0.19 6.24
C GLU A 226 -9.06 -0.25 7.60
N GLU A 227 -9.55 -1.35 8.17
CA GLU A 227 -9.00 -1.94 9.39
C GLU A 227 -7.54 -2.37 9.22
N GLU A 228 -7.19 -2.89 8.04
CA GLU A 228 -5.82 -3.22 7.62
C GLU A 228 -4.98 -1.98 7.19
N GLY A 229 -5.60 -0.81 7.15
CA GLY A 229 -4.96 0.48 6.85
C GLY A 229 -4.94 0.89 5.39
N PHE A 230 -5.69 0.21 4.53
CA PHE A 230 -5.99 0.70 3.19
C PHE A 230 -7.10 1.75 3.30
N VAL A 231 -6.76 3.01 3.10
CA VAL A 231 -7.75 4.10 3.13
C VAL A 231 -8.21 4.45 1.72
N SER A 232 -9.39 5.08 1.62
CA SER A 232 -9.91 5.59 0.36
C SER A 232 -8.92 6.55 -0.34
N THR A 233 -8.95 6.64 -1.67
CA THR A 233 -8.11 7.58 -2.43
C THR A 233 -8.28 9.02 -1.95
N GLY A 234 -9.51 9.42 -1.62
CA GLY A 234 -9.81 10.76 -1.10
C GLY A 234 -9.15 11.03 0.26
N ASP A 235 -9.21 10.07 1.17
CA ASP A 235 -8.58 10.20 2.49
C ASP A 235 -7.06 10.08 2.43
N SER A 236 -6.55 9.23 1.55
CA SER A 236 -5.11 9.10 1.32
C SER A 236 -4.47 10.43 0.87
N ALA A 237 -5.17 11.20 0.04
CA ALA A 237 -4.71 12.52 -0.40
C ALA A 237 -4.59 13.52 0.76
N ARG A 238 -5.35 13.34 1.85
CA ARG A 238 -5.26 14.18 3.06
C ARG A 238 -3.96 14.00 3.84
N LEU A 239 -3.23 12.91 3.61
CA LEU A 239 -1.89 12.73 4.16
C LEU A 239 -0.95 13.85 3.69
N PHE A 240 -1.18 14.33 2.47
CA PHE A 240 -0.47 15.42 1.85
C PHE A 240 -1.17 16.77 2.08
N LEU A 241 -1.89 16.99 3.18
CA LEU A 241 -2.37 18.34 3.52
C LEU A 241 -1.54 18.94 4.65
N ALA A 242 -1.40 20.27 4.63
CA ALA A 242 -0.69 21.02 5.66
C ALA A 242 -1.44 20.98 7.01
N GLY A 243 -0.76 21.33 8.11
CA GLY A 243 -1.35 21.45 9.44
C GLY A 243 -0.61 20.65 10.50
N THR A 244 -0.92 19.36 10.62
CA THR A 244 -0.43 18.54 11.76
C THR A 244 1.10 18.44 11.84
N GLY A 245 1.81 18.52 10.71
CA GLY A 245 3.29 18.56 10.71
C GLY A 245 3.85 19.85 11.30
N GLU A 246 3.23 20.99 11.01
CA GLU A 246 3.67 22.31 11.51
C GLU A 246 3.43 22.42 13.02
N GLU A 247 2.29 21.93 13.48
CA GLU A 247 1.95 21.85 14.91
C GLU A 247 2.93 20.96 15.68
N ALA A 248 3.33 19.82 15.10
CA ALA A 248 4.34 18.95 15.69
C ALA A 248 5.71 19.63 15.76
N ILE A 249 6.14 20.32 14.70
CA ILE A 249 7.39 21.11 14.70
C ILE A 249 7.34 22.13 15.84
N LEU A 250 6.28 22.93 15.94
CA LEU A 250 6.13 23.95 16.98
C LEU A 250 6.17 23.32 18.39
N ARG A 251 5.44 22.23 18.59
CA ARG A 251 5.34 21.54 19.89
C ARG A 251 6.65 20.94 20.36
N TRP A 252 7.41 20.30 19.47
CA TRP A 252 8.62 19.56 19.84
C TRP A 252 9.90 20.40 19.76
N THR A 253 9.92 21.46 18.96
CA THR A 253 11.11 22.30 18.76
C THR A 253 10.95 23.73 19.27
N GLY A 254 9.72 24.20 19.50
CA GLY A 254 9.44 25.61 19.79
C GLY A 254 9.64 26.56 18.61
N ALA A 255 10.02 26.04 17.43
CA ALA A 255 10.30 26.82 16.23
C ALA A 255 9.15 26.77 15.22
N SER A 256 9.08 27.77 14.34
CA SER A 256 8.23 27.70 13.14
C SER A 256 8.90 26.85 12.06
N VAL A 257 8.11 26.35 11.10
CA VAL A 257 8.63 25.59 9.95
C VAL A 257 9.69 26.39 9.18
N GLY A 258 9.44 27.69 8.97
CA GLY A 258 10.40 28.59 8.32
C GLY A 258 11.71 28.73 9.07
N ALA A 259 11.66 28.89 10.39
CA ALA A 259 12.87 28.98 11.23
C ALA A 259 13.66 27.67 11.22
N LEU A 260 12.96 26.52 11.26
CA LEU A 260 13.62 25.21 11.17
C LEU A 260 14.27 25.01 9.79
N ALA A 261 13.59 25.37 8.70
CA ALA A 261 14.14 25.33 7.35
C ALA A 261 15.36 26.25 7.20
N GLU A 262 15.33 27.45 7.77
CA GLU A 262 16.50 28.36 7.80
C GLU A 262 17.69 27.75 8.52
N ASN A 263 17.46 27.09 9.65
CA ASN A 263 18.52 26.39 10.37
C ASN A 263 19.12 25.25 9.54
N ILE A 264 18.29 24.47 8.83
CA ILE A 264 18.75 23.41 7.92
C ILE A 264 19.61 24.01 6.79
N LEU A 265 19.11 25.08 6.17
CA LEU A 265 19.84 25.81 5.13
C LEU A 265 21.18 26.29 5.69
N ALA A 266 21.20 27.09 6.76
CA ALA A 266 22.42 27.65 7.33
C ALA A 266 23.51 26.60 7.61
N ARG A 267 23.12 25.39 8.01
CA ARG A 267 24.04 24.29 8.34
C ARG A 267 24.54 23.48 7.16
N ALA A 268 23.83 23.45 6.04
CA ALA A 268 24.28 22.69 4.88
C ALA A 268 25.64 23.18 4.32
N ASP A 269 26.09 24.38 4.72
CA ASP A 269 27.39 24.97 4.33
C ASP A 269 28.55 24.64 5.29
N SER A 270 28.27 24.18 6.52
CA SER A 270 29.35 23.87 7.45
C SER A 270 30.08 22.60 7.02
N SER A 271 31.38 22.72 6.75
CA SER A 271 32.28 21.61 6.40
C SER A 271 32.38 20.54 7.49
N GLU A 272 31.98 20.85 8.73
CA GLU A 272 31.85 19.90 9.83
C GLU A 272 30.71 18.88 9.64
N GLY A 273 29.97 19.01 8.54
CA GLY A 273 28.98 18.04 8.10
C GLY A 273 27.75 18.04 8.98
N PHE A 274 26.59 17.78 8.36
CA PHE A 274 25.66 16.92 9.06
C PHE A 274 26.43 15.63 9.27
N LEU A 275 26.97 15.38 10.47
CA LEU A 275 27.29 14.02 10.87
C LEU A 275 26.02 13.25 10.54
N SER A 276 26.06 12.46 9.46
CA SER A 276 24.97 11.57 9.11
C SER A 276 24.78 10.77 10.39
N LEU A 277 23.69 11.06 11.09
CA LEU A 277 23.38 10.37 12.33
C LEU A 277 23.10 8.89 12.07
N GLY A 278 23.18 8.45 10.80
CA GLY A 278 23.64 7.12 10.36
C GLY A 278 22.92 5.96 11.01
N GLY A 279 21.76 6.21 11.61
CA GLY A 279 21.48 5.38 12.76
C GLY A 279 20.42 5.78 13.77
N MET A 280 19.64 6.85 13.63
CA MET A 280 18.36 6.86 14.31
C MET A 280 17.26 6.54 13.32
N THR A 281 17.02 5.24 13.17
CA THR A 281 15.82 4.77 12.51
C THR A 281 14.73 4.64 13.57
N ILE A 282 13.48 4.71 13.14
CA ILE A 282 12.37 4.28 13.99
C ILE A 282 12.65 2.88 14.57
N GLU A 283 13.30 2.00 13.82
CA GLU A 283 13.71 0.67 14.31
C GLU A 283 14.65 0.75 15.53
N LYS A 284 15.66 1.64 15.52
CA LYS A 284 16.57 1.77 16.68
C LYS A 284 15.87 2.37 17.89
N ALA A 285 14.94 3.29 17.66
CA ALA A 285 14.09 3.79 18.74
C ALA A 285 13.22 2.63 19.28
N LEU A 286 12.50 1.92 18.43
CA LEU A 286 11.64 0.81 18.85
C LEU A 286 12.41 -0.31 19.56
N ALA A 287 13.62 -0.65 19.10
CA ALA A 287 14.47 -1.66 19.71
C ALA A 287 14.91 -1.30 21.14
N ALA A 288 14.91 -0.01 21.49
CA ALA A 288 15.18 0.45 22.86
C ALA A 288 13.92 0.60 23.72
N GLY A 289 12.72 0.48 23.12
CA GLY A 289 11.43 0.61 23.79
C GLY A 289 10.86 -0.73 24.28
N ASN A 290 9.62 -0.70 24.77
CA ASN A 290 8.86 -1.92 25.10
C ASN A 290 8.32 -2.60 23.82
N HIS A 291 8.30 -3.93 23.79
CA HIS A 291 7.83 -4.75 22.67
C HIS A 291 6.39 -4.43 22.23
N GLU A 292 5.48 -4.16 23.16
CA GLU A 292 4.09 -3.82 22.86
C GLU A 292 3.98 -2.50 22.08
N SER A 293 4.79 -1.51 22.45
CA SER A 293 4.88 -0.24 21.72
C SER A 293 5.50 -0.43 20.32
N ALA A 294 6.45 -1.36 20.17
CA ALA A 294 7.05 -1.67 18.88
C ALA A 294 6.05 -2.29 17.90
N ALA A 295 5.22 -3.23 18.36
CA ALA A 295 4.17 -3.82 17.52
C ALA A 295 3.13 -2.79 17.07
N GLY A 296 2.69 -1.91 17.98
CA GLY A 296 1.76 -0.83 17.64
C GLY A 296 2.31 0.15 16.61
N VAL A 297 3.58 0.56 16.76
CA VAL A 297 4.23 1.47 15.79
C VAL A 297 4.46 0.77 14.45
N ALA A 298 4.85 -0.50 14.44
CA ALA A 298 5.00 -1.28 13.21
C ALA A 298 3.67 -1.37 12.45
N ALA A 299 2.56 -1.67 13.14
CA ALA A 299 1.23 -1.66 12.53
C ALA A 299 0.88 -0.28 11.96
N SER A 300 1.09 0.80 12.72
CA SER A 300 0.85 2.17 12.24
C SER A 300 1.73 2.57 11.04
N LEU A 301 2.97 2.08 10.97
CA LEU A 301 3.85 2.28 9.81
C LEU A 301 3.34 1.55 8.58
N SER A 302 2.88 0.30 8.73
CA SER A 302 2.25 -0.45 7.63
C SER A 302 1.00 0.26 7.11
N ARG A 303 0.13 0.74 8.00
CA ARG A 303 -1.06 1.53 7.59
C ARG A 303 -0.68 2.81 6.86
N LEU A 304 0.35 3.51 7.35
CA LEU A 304 0.87 4.70 6.68
C LEU A 304 1.43 4.36 5.30
N ALA A 305 2.18 3.28 5.15
CA ALA A 305 2.72 2.86 3.87
C ALA A 305 1.61 2.53 2.85
N ASN A 306 0.58 1.81 3.28
CA ASN A 306 -0.61 1.53 2.45
C ASN A 306 -1.29 2.84 2.03
N THR A 307 -1.47 3.77 2.98
CA THR A 307 -2.01 5.10 2.69
C THR A 307 -1.17 5.87 1.66
N VAL A 308 0.16 5.83 1.78
CA VAL A 308 1.07 6.49 0.83
C VAL A 308 1.01 5.81 -0.53
N ALA A 309 0.89 4.48 -0.60
CA ALA A 309 0.78 3.73 -1.85
C ALA A 309 -0.50 4.09 -2.62
N VAL A 310 -1.64 4.12 -1.93
CA VAL A 310 -2.92 4.55 -2.51
C VAL A 310 -2.83 6.00 -2.99
N ALA A 311 -2.29 6.91 -2.17
CA ALA A 311 -2.13 8.31 -2.56
C ALA A 311 -1.14 8.50 -3.72
N ALA A 312 -0.16 7.61 -3.83
CA ALA A 312 0.80 7.59 -4.92
C ALA A 312 0.19 7.04 -6.22
N GLY A 313 -0.93 6.32 -6.15
CA GLY A 313 -1.52 5.60 -7.27
C GLY A 313 -0.66 4.42 -7.70
N VAL A 314 -0.02 3.74 -6.74
CA VAL A 314 0.79 2.55 -7.01
C VAL A 314 -0.10 1.32 -6.89
N ASP A 315 -0.22 0.58 -7.99
CA ASP A 315 -0.97 -0.68 -8.02
C ASP A 315 -0.34 -1.72 -7.10
N GLY A 316 -1.18 -2.55 -6.47
CA GLY A 316 -0.73 -3.64 -5.58
C GLY A 316 0.20 -4.64 -6.26
N ASP A 317 0.07 -4.81 -7.58
CA ASP A 317 0.90 -5.72 -8.37
C ASP A 317 2.26 -5.11 -8.76
N ASN A 318 2.40 -3.78 -8.66
CA ASN A 318 3.63 -3.08 -8.98
C ASN A 318 4.62 -3.16 -7.79
N ARG A 319 5.26 -4.32 -7.63
CA ARG A 319 6.24 -4.58 -6.55
C ARG A 319 7.34 -3.52 -6.45
N GLN A 320 7.87 -3.07 -7.59
CA GLN A 320 8.92 -2.05 -7.59
C GLN A 320 8.39 -0.70 -7.09
N GLY A 321 7.19 -0.31 -7.52
CA GLY A 321 6.50 0.88 -7.02
C GLY A 321 6.25 0.81 -5.52
N LEU A 322 5.76 -0.33 -5.01
CA LEU A 322 5.51 -0.54 -3.58
C LEU A 322 6.81 -0.45 -2.77
N ARG A 323 7.89 -1.08 -3.23
CA ARG A 323 9.22 -0.99 -2.59
C ARG A 323 9.70 0.46 -2.52
N LEU A 324 9.52 1.23 -3.59
CA LEU A 324 9.89 2.65 -3.62
C LEU A 324 9.04 3.48 -2.64
N VAL A 325 7.72 3.25 -2.60
CA VAL A 325 6.81 3.90 -1.65
C VAL A 325 7.15 3.57 -0.20
N LEU A 326 7.47 2.32 0.11
CA LEU A 326 7.90 1.89 1.44
C LEU A 326 9.19 2.59 1.86
N ALA A 327 10.18 2.64 0.96
CA ALA A 327 11.44 3.34 1.19
C ALA A 327 11.22 4.83 1.44
N HIS A 328 10.35 5.48 0.65
CA HIS A 328 9.99 6.89 0.87
C HIS A 328 9.24 7.11 2.17
N THR A 329 8.28 6.26 2.50
CA THR A 329 7.52 6.34 3.75
C THR A 329 8.45 6.25 4.95
N LYS A 330 9.31 5.23 4.98
CA LYS A 330 10.34 5.05 6.01
C LYS A 330 11.25 6.27 6.10
N GLY A 331 11.78 6.69 4.95
CA GLY A 331 12.70 7.83 4.86
C GLY A 331 12.09 9.12 5.40
N TYR A 332 10.84 9.39 5.04
CA TYR A 332 10.12 10.57 5.51
C TYR A 332 9.83 10.52 7.01
N CYS A 333 9.45 9.37 7.55
CA CYS A 333 9.24 9.25 8.98
C CYS A 333 10.55 9.39 9.76
N ASN A 334 11.65 8.82 9.27
CA ASN A 334 12.99 8.97 9.86
C ASN A 334 13.47 10.43 9.81
N LEU A 335 13.36 11.08 8.65
CA LEU A 335 13.69 12.50 8.50
C LEU A 335 12.88 13.36 9.47
N GLY A 336 11.57 13.08 9.60
CA GLY A 336 10.69 13.80 10.52
C GLY A 336 11.12 13.62 11.97
N LEU A 337 11.47 12.39 12.36
CA LEU A 337 11.99 12.07 13.68
C LEU A 337 13.31 12.81 13.96
N GLU A 338 14.26 12.75 13.02
CA GLU A 338 15.55 13.45 13.14
C GLU A 338 15.35 14.96 13.29
N LEU A 339 14.45 15.56 12.51
CA LEU A 339 14.14 16.99 12.57
C LEU A 339 13.57 17.41 13.94
N LEU A 340 12.67 16.61 14.52
CA LEU A 340 12.05 16.92 15.81
C LEU A 340 12.97 16.62 17.00
N ALA A 341 13.76 15.54 16.93
CA ALA A 341 14.65 15.09 17.99
C ALA A 341 15.99 15.85 18.02
N SER A 342 16.29 16.59 16.97
CA SER A 342 17.48 17.43 16.89
C SER A 342 17.42 18.64 17.82
N GLU A 343 18.48 18.85 18.59
CA GLU A 343 18.65 20.08 19.38
C GLU A 343 19.72 20.99 18.78
N VAL A 344 19.44 22.29 18.82
CA VAL A 344 20.41 23.32 18.45
C VAL A 344 21.29 23.60 19.66
N THR A 345 22.50 23.02 19.67
CA THR A 345 23.51 23.40 20.64
C THR A 345 24.21 24.70 20.22
N ARG A 346 24.76 25.44 21.19
CA ARG A 346 25.51 26.70 20.95
C ARG A 346 26.74 26.50 20.05
N GLU A 347 27.25 25.27 19.95
CA GLU A 347 28.45 24.89 19.20
C GLU A 347 28.13 24.54 17.73
N THR A 348 26.99 25.00 17.20
CA THR A 348 26.53 24.76 15.81
C THR A 348 26.33 23.29 15.42
N THR A 349 26.69 22.34 16.27
CA THR A 349 26.55 20.91 16.06
C THR A 349 25.12 20.46 16.38
N LEU A 350 24.51 19.73 15.44
CA LEU A 350 23.24 19.04 15.66
C LEU A 350 23.51 17.82 16.54
N LYS A 351 23.08 17.89 17.80
CA LYS A 351 23.06 16.74 18.68
C LYS A 351 21.65 16.16 18.65
N LEU A 352 21.58 14.88 18.33
CA LEU A 352 20.33 14.13 18.40
C LEU A 352 20.06 13.72 19.84
N ASP A 353 18.86 14.02 20.34
CA ASP A 353 18.42 13.56 21.65
C ASP A 353 17.65 12.24 21.50
N PHE A 354 18.27 11.14 21.94
CA PHE A 354 17.70 9.80 21.87
C PHE A 354 16.46 9.63 22.75
N GLU A 355 16.45 10.22 23.95
CA GLU A 355 15.29 10.13 24.85
C GLU A 355 14.11 10.90 24.29
N LYS A 356 14.37 12.07 23.69
CA LYS A 356 13.35 12.85 22.99
C LYS A 356 12.77 12.08 21.79
N ALA A 357 13.62 11.44 20.99
CA ALA A 357 13.18 10.63 19.86
C ALA A 357 12.31 9.44 20.29
N MET A 358 12.71 8.73 21.35
CA MET A 358 11.93 7.65 21.94
C MET A 358 10.54 8.12 22.33
N ARG A 359 10.46 9.24 23.05
CA ARG A 359 9.20 9.85 23.42
C ARG A 359 8.35 10.15 22.18
N ILE A 360 8.92 10.83 21.19
CA ILE A 360 8.21 11.17 19.93
C ILE A 360 7.63 9.91 19.28
N VAL A 361 8.42 8.85 19.07
CA VAL A 361 7.97 7.61 18.42
C VAL A 361 6.85 6.93 19.21
N THR A 362 6.88 7.00 20.54
CA THR A 362 5.83 6.40 21.38
C THR A 362 4.56 7.25 21.51
N THR A 363 4.64 8.57 21.29
CA THR A 363 3.50 9.49 21.50
C THR A 363 2.86 9.99 20.21
N GLU A 364 3.63 10.09 19.13
CA GLU A 364 3.15 10.61 17.84
C GLU A 364 2.84 9.47 16.88
N HIS A 365 1.73 9.60 16.15
CA HIS A 365 1.44 8.68 15.06
C HIS A 365 2.48 8.88 13.92
N PRO A 366 2.97 7.81 13.24
CA PRO A 366 3.95 7.93 12.16
C PRO A 366 3.56 8.89 11.03
N SER A 367 2.26 9.06 10.78
CA SER A 367 1.74 10.03 9.80
C SER A 367 2.08 11.48 10.17
N VAL A 368 2.24 11.80 11.45
CA VAL A 368 2.70 13.12 11.92
C VAL A 368 4.15 13.33 11.51
N LEU A 369 5.03 12.35 11.74
CA LEU A 369 6.44 12.41 11.34
C LEU A 369 6.59 12.56 9.82
N PHE A 370 5.79 11.81 9.07
CA PHE A 370 5.74 11.93 7.62
C PHE A 370 5.35 13.34 7.17
N LYS A 371 4.33 13.93 7.83
CA LYS A 371 3.86 15.30 7.54
C LYS A 371 4.84 16.39 7.99
N VAL A 372 5.64 16.17 9.02
CA VAL A 372 6.76 17.06 9.40
C VAL A 372 7.74 17.18 8.23
N SER A 373 8.13 16.04 7.66
CA SER A 373 9.01 16.00 6.48
C SER A 373 8.38 16.70 5.28
N ILE A 374 7.10 16.48 4.99
CA ILE A 374 6.38 17.21 3.93
C ILE A 374 6.42 18.71 4.17
N ALA A 375 6.11 19.18 5.39
CA ALA A 375 6.06 20.61 5.69
C ALA A 375 7.42 21.28 5.46
N ILE A 376 8.51 20.63 5.86
CA ILE A 376 9.87 21.11 5.62
C ILE A 376 10.21 21.09 4.13
N MET A 377 9.86 20.04 3.39
CA MET A 377 10.11 20.00 1.95
C MET A 377 9.31 21.07 1.19
N ASP A 378 8.07 21.35 1.58
CA ASP A 378 7.24 22.39 0.98
C ASP A 378 7.80 23.81 1.27
N GLU A 379 8.35 24.04 2.46
CA GLU A 379 9.08 25.27 2.79
C GLU A 379 10.37 25.42 1.97
N LEU A 380 11.17 24.34 1.84
CA LEU A 380 12.40 24.36 1.05
C LEU A 380 12.12 24.60 -0.45
N ARG A 381 11.07 23.99 -1.01
CA ARG A 381 10.62 24.24 -2.39
C ARG A 381 10.22 25.70 -2.62
N ARG A 382 9.49 26.31 -1.68
CA ARG A 382 9.15 27.73 -1.76
C ARG A 382 10.39 28.61 -1.80
N ARG A 383 11.33 28.38 -0.87
CA ARG A 383 12.61 29.10 -0.83
C ARG A 383 13.47 28.88 -2.07
N MET A 384 13.40 27.69 -2.69
CA MET A 384 14.04 27.43 -3.97
C MET A 384 13.45 28.31 -5.07
N ILE A 385 12.12 28.34 -5.21
CA ILE A 385 11.46 29.17 -6.22
C ILE A 385 11.85 30.64 -6.03
N ASP A 386 11.80 31.14 -4.80
CA ASP A 386 12.18 32.53 -4.48
C ASP A 386 13.65 32.80 -4.85
N SER A 387 14.51 31.79 -4.65
CA SER A 387 15.91 31.89 -5.00
C SER A 387 16.17 31.86 -6.51
N LEU A 388 15.43 31.05 -7.28
CA LEU A 388 15.55 30.99 -8.74
C LEU A 388 15.02 32.28 -9.38
N GLU A 389 13.97 32.86 -8.79
CA GLU A 389 13.44 34.18 -9.18
C GLU A 389 14.48 35.29 -8.93
N GLN A 390 15.04 35.35 -7.72
CA GLN A 390 16.07 36.34 -7.37
C GLN A 390 17.36 36.17 -8.20
N GLY A 391 17.70 34.93 -8.56
CA GLY A 391 18.83 34.62 -9.43
C GLY A 391 18.56 34.87 -10.92
N GLY A 392 17.35 35.24 -11.33
CA GLY A 392 17.01 35.45 -12.74
C GLY A 392 16.92 34.16 -13.57
N VAL A 393 16.93 32.98 -12.94
CA VAL A 393 16.71 31.68 -13.60
C VAL A 393 15.22 31.49 -13.93
N MET A 394 14.33 32.02 -13.08
CA MET A 394 12.90 32.11 -13.30
C MET A 394 12.47 33.57 -13.43
N ASP A 395 11.70 33.91 -14.45
CA ASP A 395 10.96 35.17 -14.46
C ASP A 395 9.83 35.15 -13.40
N ALA A 396 9.30 36.33 -13.05
CA ALA A 396 8.28 36.47 -12.01
C ALA A 396 6.97 35.73 -12.32
N GLU A 397 6.58 35.62 -13.59
CA GLU A 397 5.38 34.91 -14.02
C GLU A 397 5.56 33.39 -13.83
N THR A 398 6.69 32.86 -14.30
CA THR A 398 7.10 31.46 -14.13
C THR A 398 7.22 31.10 -12.65
N ALA A 399 7.82 31.96 -11.83
CA ALA A 399 7.92 31.77 -10.38
C ALA A 399 6.53 31.74 -9.71
N GLN A 400 5.63 32.67 -10.07
CA GLN A 400 4.26 32.68 -9.57
C GLN A 400 3.50 31.40 -9.97
N GLN A 401 3.66 30.94 -11.21
CA GLN A 401 3.08 29.69 -11.68
C GLN A 401 3.62 28.49 -10.89
N ALA A 402 4.93 28.41 -10.69
CA ALA A 402 5.56 27.36 -9.89
C ALA A 402 5.02 27.35 -8.46
N ARG A 403 4.91 28.51 -7.78
CA ARG A 403 4.31 28.60 -6.42
C ARG A 403 2.89 28.05 -6.39
N ARG A 404 2.05 28.40 -7.38
CA ARG A 404 0.67 27.87 -7.50
C ARG A 404 0.66 26.36 -7.70
N LEU A 405 1.55 25.81 -8.53
CA LEU A 405 1.63 24.37 -8.80
C LEU A 405 2.13 23.57 -7.59
N VAL A 406 3.12 24.08 -6.85
CA VAL A 406 3.59 23.47 -5.58
C VAL A 406 2.47 23.48 -4.54
N PHE A 407 1.81 24.63 -4.36
CA PHE A 407 0.69 24.75 -3.42
C PHE A 407 -0.46 23.79 -3.77
N ALA A 408 -0.79 23.68 -5.05
CA ALA A 408 -1.80 22.75 -5.55
C ALA A 408 -1.30 21.30 -5.72
N ARG A 409 -0.03 21.02 -5.37
CA ARG A 409 0.62 19.69 -5.46
C ARG A 409 0.52 19.03 -6.83
N LYS A 410 0.52 19.84 -7.90
CA LYS A 410 0.46 19.37 -9.29
C LYS A 410 1.85 19.03 -9.81
N PHE A 411 2.46 17.98 -9.24
CA PHE A 411 3.85 17.62 -9.50
C PHE A 411 4.13 17.25 -10.97
N GLY A 412 3.18 16.70 -11.72
CA GLY A 412 3.37 16.47 -13.16
C GLY A 412 3.49 17.78 -13.96
N LEU A 413 2.71 18.80 -13.60
CA LEU A 413 2.75 20.09 -14.29
C LEU A 413 3.99 20.90 -13.95
N ILE A 414 4.53 20.76 -12.73
CA ILE A 414 5.79 21.43 -12.39
C ILE A 414 6.97 20.80 -13.14
N MET A 415 6.98 19.48 -13.38
CA MET A 415 8.00 18.86 -14.24
C MET A 415 7.99 19.45 -15.64
N ASN A 416 6.79 19.56 -16.24
CA ASN A 416 6.64 20.19 -17.55
C ASN A 416 7.11 21.66 -17.52
N LEU A 417 6.79 22.41 -16.46
CA LEU A 417 7.26 23.78 -16.31
C LEU A 417 8.79 23.86 -16.28
N LEU A 418 9.45 22.98 -15.52
CA LEU A 418 10.91 22.91 -15.46
C LEU A 418 11.52 22.58 -16.83
N ASP A 419 10.95 21.61 -17.55
CA ASP A 419 11.41 21.23 -18.89
C ASP A 419 11.26 22.35 -19.92
N PHE A 420 10.13 23.06 -19.92
CA PHE A 420 9.89 24.09 -20.93
C PHE A 420 10.56 25.42 -20.61
N LYS A 421 10.66 25.79 -19.34
CA LYS A 421 11.11 27.14 -18.93
C LYS A 421 12.52 27.16 -18.37
N ILE A 422 12.95 26.09 -17.68
CA ILE A 422 14.21 26.09 -16.94
C ILE A 422 15.31 25.38 -17.72
N LEU A 423 14.99 24.29 -18.42
CA LEU A 423 15.96 23.55 -19.24
C LEU A 423 16.77 24.43 -20.21
N PRO A 424 16.15 25.37 -20.95
CA PRO A 424 16.91 26.22 -21.89
C PRO A 424 17.87 27.20 -21.20
N VAL A 425 17.63 27.53 -19.93
CA VAL A 425 18.36 28.57 -19.19
C VAL A 425 19.42 27.96 -18.26
N ALA A 426 19.04 26.92 -17.50
CA ALA A 426 19.88 26.31 -16.48
C ALA A 426 20.64 25.07 -16.99
N GLY A 427 20.27 24.53 -18.15
CA GLY A 427 20.85 23.31 -18.70
C GLY A 427 20.26 22.03 -18.10
N PHE A 428 20.68 20.90 -18.67
CA PHE A 428 20.13 19.57 -18.38
C PHE A 428 20.32 19.15 -16.92
N GLU A 429 21.56 19.18 -16.43
CA GLU A 429 21.90 18.72 -15.08
C GLU A 429 21.11 19.49 -14.00
N ALA A 430 21.13 20.83 -14.06
CA ALA A 430 20.38 21.66 -13.12
C ALA A 430 18.88 21.36 -13.14
N THR A 431 18.33 21.14 -14.33
CA THR A 431 16.92 20.82 -14.51
C THR A 431 16.57 19.48 -13.90
N GLU A 432 17.38 18.44 -14.10
CA GLU A 432 17.16 17.12 -13.50
C GLU A 432 17.26 17.17 -11.97
N VAL A 433 18.20 17.94 -11.41
CA VAL A 433 18.26 18.16 -9.95
C VAL A 433 16.99 18.84 -9.44
N LEU A 434 16.50 19.86 -10.14
CA LEU A 434 15.25 20.53 -9.79
C LEU A 434 14.05 19.58 -9.91
N LYS A 435 13.98 18.76 -10.95
CA LYS A 435 12.93 17.72 -11.07
C LYS A 435 12.98 16.74 -9.91
N GLY A 436 14.18 16.32 -9.49
CA GLY A 436 14.38 15.53 -8.28
C GLY A 436 13.76 16.20 -7.05
N MET A 437 14.01 17.50 -6.83
CA MET A 437 13.48 18.27 -5.70
C MET A 437 11.96 18.47 -5.75
N PHE A 438 11.42 18.78 -6.93
CA PHE A 438 9.99 19.07 -7.14
C PHE A 438 9.16 17.81 -7.39
N ASN A 439 9.76 16.62 -7.34
CA ASN A 439 9.02 15.36 -7.38
C ASN A 439 8.10 15.25 -6.14
N ARG A 440 7.00 14.51 -6.28
CA ARG A 440 6.10 14.16 -5.17
C ARG A 440 6.91 13.62 -3.99
N PHE A 441 7.84 12.72 -4.28
CA PHE A 441 8.88 12.26 -3.36
C PHE A 441 10.24 12.79 -3.81
N PRO A 442 10.77 13.85 -3.19
CA PRO A 442 12.05 14.44 -3.47
C PRO A 442 13.19 13.44 -3.51
N LEU A 443 14.04 13.63 -4.50
CA LEU A 443 15.24 12.87 -4.71
C LEU A 443 16.45 13.80 -4.59
N CYS A 444 17.50 13.32 -3.93
CA CYS A 444 18.81 13.93 -3.89
C CYS A 444 19.68 13.31 -4.99
N PRO A 445 20.41 14.13 -5.78
CA PRO A 445 21.42 13.60 -6.68
C PRO A 445 22.50 12.87 -5.89
N ALA A 446 22.84 11.66 -6.34
CA ALA A 446 23.98 10.89 -5.91
C ALA A 446 24.96 10.82 -7.09
N VAL A 447 26.12 11.48 -6.94
CA VAL A 447 27.19 11.43 -7.94
C VAL A 447 27.77 10.03 -7.94
N ALA A 448 27.61 9.29 -9.05
CA ALA A 448 28.31 8.04 -9.25
C ALA A 448 29.74 8.37 -9.67
N VAL A 449 30.72 8.17 -8.77
CA VAL A 449 32.14 8.24 -9.12
C VAL A 449 32.47 7.00 -9.96
N GLY A 450 32.28 7.08 -11.27
CA GLY A 450 32.67 6.05 -12.23
C GLY A 450 33.95 6.47 -12.94
N GLU A 451 35.05 5.77 -12.71
CA GLU A 451 36.37 6.13 -13.26
C GLU A 451 36.47 6.06 -14.79
N ASN A 452 35.53 5.44 -15.52
CA ASN A 452 35.71 5.16 -16.96
C ASN A 452 34.43 5.13 -17.84
N ALA A 453 33.28 5.62 -17.39
CA ALA A 453 32.09 5.71 -18.25
C ALA A 453 31.30 6.97 -17.86
N GLY A 454 30.95 7.81 -18.85
CA GLY A 454 30.38 9.14 -18.67
C GLY A 454 29.45 9.27 -17.47
N GLU A 455 29.68 10.32 -16.68
CA GLU A 455 29.01 10.57 -15.40
C GLU A 455 27.49 10.43 -15.54
N ARG A 456 26.94 9.33 -15.01
CA ARG A 456 25.49 9.15 -14.90
C ARG A 456 25.05 9.72 -13.56
N MET A 457 24.22 10.75 -13.60
CA MET A 457 23.56 11.26 -12.41
C MET A 457 22.58 10.20 -11.92
N THR A 458 22.83 9.65 -10.73
CA THR A 458 21.87 8.77 -10.05
C THR A 458 21.10 9.58 -9.03
N PHE A 459 19.90 9.14 -8.68
CA PHE A 459 19.06 9.83 -7.72
C PHE A 459 18.73 8.87 -6.58
N LYS A 460 18.79 9.38 -5.35
CA LYS A 460 18.40 8.64 -4.15
C LYS A 460 17.28 9.38 -3.44
N PRO A 461 16.32 8.68 -2.82
CA PRO A 461 15.34 9.32 -1.96
C PRO A 461 15.98 10.17 -0.86
N VAL A 462 15.31 11.25 -0.46
CA VAL A 462 15.67 11.98 0.76
C VAL A 462 15.07 11.27 1.96
N TYR A 463 15.90 10.58 2.75
CA TYR A 463 15.48 9.74 3.88
C TYR A 463 16.06 10.14 5.24
N ASP A 464 16.98 11.10 5.26
CA ASP A 464 17.65 11.56 6.48
C ASP A 464 18.13 13.02 6.30
N LEU A 465 18.62 13.62 7.39
CA LEU A 465 19.16 14.97 7.35
C LEU A 465 20.40 15.10 6.44
N ALA A 466 21.18 14.03 6.26
CA ALA A 466 22.38 14.06 5.44
C ALA A 466 22.07 14.18 3.94
N THR A 467 21.11 13.40 3.45
CA THR A 467 20.57 13.49 2.10
C THR A 467 19.82 14.80 1.88
N LEU A 468 19.09 15.29 2.89
CA LEU A 468 18.47 16.62 2.82
C LEU A 468 19.51 17.73 2.70
N ALA A 469 20.58 17.68 3.48
CA ALA A 469 21.69 18.63 3.40
C ALA A 469 22.42 18.53 2.04
N GLY A 470 22.58 17.32 1.50
CA GLY A 470 23.08 17.09 0.15
C GLY A 470 22.23 17.81 -0.89
N LEU A 471 20.90 17.66 -0.82
CA LEU A 471 19.96 18.36 -1.68
C LEU A 471 20.10 19.87 -1.53
N VAL A 472 20.14 20.40 -0.31
CA VAL A 472 20.31 21.84 -0.05
C VAL A 472 21.63 22.40 -0.61
N ARG A 473 22.74 21.65 -0.52
CA ARG A 473 24.01 22.08 -1.12
C ARG A 473 23.89 22.23 -2.63
N TRP A 474 23.25 21.26 -3.29
CA TRP A 474 22.91 21.37 -4.70
C TRP A 474 22.03 22.60 -4.97
N MET A 475 21.01 22.83 -4.14
CA MET A 475 20.13 23.99 -4.28
C MET A 475 20.90 25.32 -4.30
N ARG A 476 21.95 25.43 -3.48
CA ARG A 476 22.81 26.62 -3.44
C ARG A 476 23.73 26.71 -4.65
N GLN A 477 24.33 25.61 -5.08
CA GLN A 477 25.17 25.59 -6.28
C GLN A 477 24.41 26.10 -7.51
N LEU A 478 23.12 25.74 -7.64
CA LEU A 478 22.25 26.24 -8.71
C LEU A 478 22.07 27.77 -8.69
N ARG A 479 22.17 28.44 -7.52
CA ARG A 479 22.13 29.91 -7.44
C ARG A 479 23.27 30.57 -8.19
N HIS A 480 24.42 29.90 -8.26
CA HIS A 480 25.63 30.43 -8.89
C HIS A 480 25.69 30.17 -10.40
N LEU A 481 24.76 29.39 -10.97
CA LEU A 481 24.68 29.15 -12.42
C LEU A 481 24.01 30.30 -13.19
N ALA A 482 23.38 31.25 -12.48
CA ALA A 482 22.69 32.41 -13.03
C ALA A 482 23.52 33.39 -13.90
N PRO A 483 24.85 33.61 -13.76
CA PRO A 483 25.51 34.74 -14.42
C PRO A 483 26.30 34.41 -15.70
N MET A 484 26.20 33.21 -16.30
CA MET A 484 27.01 32.89 -17.50
C MET A 484 26.29 33.02 -18.85
N VAL A 485 25.03 33.44 -18.88
CA VAL A 485 24.25 33.61 -20.12
C VAL A 485 23.91 35.10 -20.32
N HIS A 486 24.93 35.90 -20.65
CA HIS A 486 24.75 37.23 -21.25
C HIS A 486 25.72 37.43 -22.40
#